data_AF-A0A6B0B7B6-F1
#
_entry.id   AF-A0A6B0B7B6-F1
#
_cell.length_a   1.000
_cell.length_b   1.000
_cell.length_c   1.000
_cell.angle_alpha   90.00
_cell.angle_beta   90.00
_cell.angle_gamma   90.00
#
_symmetry.space_group_name_H-M   'P 1'
#
loop_
_entity.id
_entity.type
_entity.pdbx_description
1 polymer ?
#
loop_
_entity_poly.entity_id
_entity_poly.type
_entity_poly.pdbx_seq_one_letter_code
_entity_poly.pdbx_strand_id
1 'polypeptide(L)'
;NKLGNTTDRRAQFVCVISMSGPDMETKVFKGTVSGEIADGKYGENGFGYDPIFYVPKLDRTMAQLSKEQKGQISHRRNAINLLEAYLAGDQNV
;
A
#
# COMPACT_ATOMS: atom_id res chain seq x y z
N ASN A 1 7.91 -22.68 -1.96
CA ASN A 1 8.13 -21.23 -2.18
C ASN A 1 8.34 -21.02 -3.68
N LYS A 2 7.46 -20.30 -4.39
CA LYS A 2 7.58 -20.10 -5.86
C LYS A 2 8.77 -19.23 -6.25
N LEU A 3 9.21 -18.33 -5.37
CA LEU A 3 10.33 -17.43 -5.66
C LEU A 3 11.70 -18.07 -5.40
N GLY A 4 11.79 -19.24 -4.74
CA GLY A 4 13.02 -20.04 -4.60
C GLY A 4 14.33 -19.23 -4.62
N ASN A 5 15.14 -19.49 -5.65
CA ASN A 5 16.45 -18.86 -5.89
C ASN A 5 16.38 -17.60 -6.78
N THR A 6 15.20 -17.00 -6.96
CA THR A 6 15.03 -15.79 -7.79
C THR A 6 15.78 -14.62 -7.16
N THR A 7 16.63 -13.98 -7.95
CA THR A 7 17.45 -12.83 -7.54
C THR A 7 16.71 -11.50 -7.70
N ASP A 8 15.94 -11.33 -8.78
CA ASP A 8 15.04 -10.18 -8.92
C ASP A 8 13.74 -10.43 -8.15
N ARG A 9 13.65 -9.84 -6.96
CA ARG A 9 12.51 -10.00 -6.05
C ARG A 9 11.67 -8.74 -5.96
N ARG A 10 11.84 -7.78 -6.88
CA ARG A 10 11.06 -6.54 -6.91
C ARG A 10 9.57 -6.86 -7.01
N ALA A 11 8.79 -6.17 -6.20
CA ALA A 11 7.35 -6.34 -6.09
C ALA A 11 6.67 -5.00 -5.86
N GLN A 12 5.35 -4.99 -6.05
CA GLN A 12 4.54 -3.81 -5.80
C GLN A 12 3.25 -4.22 -5.09
N PHE A 13 2.94 -3.52 -4.00
CA PHE A 13 1.60 -3.52 -3.46
C PHE A 13 0.75 -2.46 -4.17
N VAL A 14 -0.50 -2.82 -4.49
CA VAL A 14 -1.45 -1.96 -5.21
C VAL A 14 -2.76 -1.91 -4.44
N CYS A 15 -3.30 -0.72 -4.25
CA CYS A 15 -4.64 -0.47 -3.70
C CYS A 15 -5.45 0.30 -4.73
N VAL A 16 -6.70 -0.12 -4.96
CA VAL A 16 -7.70 0.68 -5.68
C VAL A 16 -8.87 0.91 -4.74
N ILE A 17 -9.29 2.17 -4.59
CA ILE A 17 -10.48 2.58 -3.84
C ILE A 17 -11.51 3.08 -4.84
N SER A 18 -12.77 2.67 -4.70
CA SER A 18 -13.89 3.19 -5.46
C SER A 18 -14.84 3.98 -4.55
N MET A 19 -15.20 5.20 -4.94
CA MET A 19 -16.24 6.01 -4.31
C MET A 19 -17.45 6.10 -5.24
N SER A 20 -18.63 5.79 -4.71
CA SER A 20 -19.89 5.77 -5.45
C SER A 20 -20.99 6.39 -4.58
N GLY A 21 -21.94 7.08 -5.20
CA GLY A 21 -23.09 7.69 -4.52
C GLY A 21 -24.22 7.99 -5.50
N PRO A 22 -25.43 8.33 -5.01
CA PRO A 22 -26.61 8.54 -5.86
C PRO A 22 -26.42 9.59 -6.96
N ASP A 23 -25.67 10.66 -6.67
CA ASP A 23 -25.52 11.83 -7.55
C ASP A 23 -24.10 11.93 -8.13
N MET A 24 -23.35 10.83 -8.18
CA MET A 24 -22.01 10.82 -8.75
C MET A 24 -21.73 9.56 -9.55
N GLU A 25 -20.95 9.71 -10.62
CA GLU A 25 -20.30 8.56 -11.22
C GLU A 25 -19.33 7.93 -10.22
N THR A 26 -19.18 6.60 -10.30
CA THR A 26 -18.16 5.91 -9.53
C THR A 26 -16.77 6.43 -9.92
N LYS A 27 -16.02 6.97 -8.96
CA LYS A 27 -14.64 7.39 -9.14
C LYS A 27 -13.68 6.40 -8.48
N VAL A 28 -12.51 6.21 -9.09
CA VAL A 28 -11.51 5.24 -8.65
C VAL A 28 -10.17 5.91 -8.38
N PHE A 29 -9.50 5.48 -7.30
CA PHE A 29 -8.23 6.02 -6.84
C PHE A 29 -7.23 4.89 -6.65
N LYS A 30 -6.10 4.93 -7.36
CA LYS A 30 -5.08 3.89 -7.31
C LYS A 30 -3.83 4.38 -6.60
N GLY A 31 -3.45 3.70 -5.51
CA GLY A 31 -2.21 3.92 -4.79
C GLY A 31 -1.30 2.70 -4.86
N THR A 32 0.01 2.94 -4.91
CA THR A 32 1.02 1.87 -4.98
C THR A 32 2.15 2.11 -3.99
N VAL A 33 2.82 1.05 -3.57
CA VAL A 33 4.12 1.12 -2.89
C VAL A 33 5.02 0.02 -3.45
N SER A 34 6.22 0.40 -3.85
CA SER A 34 7.23 -0.52 -4.37
C SER A 34 8.08 -1.08 -3.24
N GLY A 35 8.52 -2.32 -3.40
CA GLY A 35 9.35 -3.03 -2.44
C GLY A 35 9.91 -4.30 -3.06
N GLU A 36 10.29 -5.23 -2.21
CA GLU A 36 10.84 -6.52 -2.61
C GLU A 36 10.25 -7.63 -1.76
N ILE A 37 10.28 -8.87 -2.24
CA ILE A 37 9.90 -10.04 -1.45
C ILE A 37 11.11 -10.57 -0.70
N ALA A 38 11.08 -10.48 0.63
CA ALA A 38 12.09 -11.03 1.52
C ALA A 38 12.23 -12.55 1.35
N ASP A 39 13.35 -13.08 1.84
CA ASP A 39 13.65 -14.52 1.90
C ASP A 39 12.93 -15.24 3.05
N GLY A 40 12.56 -14.50 4.10
CA GLY A 40 11.81 -14.97 5.25
C GLY A 40 10.66 -14.05 5.67
N LYS A 41 9.93 -14.47 6.72
CA LYS A 41 8.90 -13.66 7.37
C LYS A 41 9.54 -12.88 8.51
N TYR A 42 9.41 -11.56 8.51
CA TYR A 42 9.91 -10.67 9.56
C TYR A 42 8.78 -9.77 10.05
N GLY A 43 8.67 -9.62 11.37
CA GLY A 43 7.58 -8.88 12.00
C GLY A 43 6.25 -9.61 12.01
N GLU A 44 5.34 -9.13 12.85
CA GLU A 44 4.04 -9.75 13.12
C GLU A 44 2.86 -8.77 13.01
N ASN A 45 3.13 -7.48 12.79
CA ASN A 45 2.09 -6.48 12.62
C ASN A 45 1.42 -6.60 11.24
N GLY A 46 0.24 -6.01 11.11
CA GLY A 46 -0.47 -5.96 9.84
C GLY A 46 -1.10 -7.31 9.47
N PHE A 47 -1.13 -7.64 8.18
CA PHE A 47 -1.80 -8.82 7.65
C PHE A 47 -1.29 -9.23 6.25
N GLY A 48 -1.70 -10.41 5.79
CA GLY A 48 -1.41 -10.87 4.43
C GLY A 48 0.09 -11.03 4.17
N TYR A 49 0.60 -10.39 3.12
CA TYR A 49 2.01 -10.48 2.71
C TYR A 49 2.92 -9.49 3.43
N ASP A 50 2.42 -8.73 4.40
CA ASP A 50 3.22 -7.76 5.14
C ASP A 50 4.53 -8.34 5.72
N PRO A 51 4.57 -9.58 6.27
CA PRO A 51 5.80 -10.13 6.84
C PRO A 51 6.90 -10.41 5.82
N ILE A 52 6.58 -10.44 4.53
CA ILE A 52 7.56 -10.72 3.46
C ILE A 52 7.74 -9.54 2.49
N PHE A 53 6.94 -8.48 2.62
CA PHE A 53 7.06 -7.30 1.76
C PHE A 53 8.06 -6.33 2.37
N TYR A 54 9.30 -6.41 1.92
CA TYR A 54 10.42 -5.55 2.32
C TYR A 54 10.32 -4.18 1.65
N VAL A 55 10.54 -3.12 2.42
CA VAL A 55 10.53 -1.73 1.97
C VAL A 55 11.95 -1.18 2.10
N PRO A 56 12.74 -1.12 0.99
CA PRO A 56 14.15 -0.74 1.04
C PRO A 56 14.41 0.62 1.70
N LYS A 57 13.50 1.58 1.50
CA LYS A 57 13.60 2.93 2.09
C LYS A 57 13.54 2.95 3.62
N LEU A 58 13.03 1.88 4.24
CA LEU A 58 12.83 1.78 5.70
C LEU A 58 13.64 0.63 6.31
N ASP A 59 14.37 -0.13 5.48
CA ASP A 59 15.10 -1.34 5.85
C ASP A 59 14.28 -2.32 6.71
N ARG A 60 13.01 -2.46 6.38
CA ARG A 60 12.02 -3.21 7.17
C ARG A 60 10.95 -3.82 6.27
N THR A 61 10.39 -4.94 6.69
CA THR A 61 9.14 -5.43 6.11
C THR A 61 7.95 -4.59 6.60
N MET A 62 6.84 -4.63 5.86
CA MET A 62 5.60 -3.96 6.27
C MET A 62 5.10 -4.42 7.65
N ALA A 63 5.34 -5.67 8.03
CA ALA A 63 4.94 -6.20 9.34
C ALA A 63 5.87 -5.81 10.50
N GLN A 64 7.03 -5.23 10.21
CA GLN A 64 7.92 -4.64 11.23
C GLN A 64 7.60 -3.17 11.52
N LEU A 65 6.71 -2.55 10.72
CA LEU A 65 6.25 -1.19 10.96
C LEU A 65 5.14 -1.18 12.01
N SER A 66 5.07 -0.12 12.81
CA SER A 66 3.87 0.15 13.60
C SER A 66 2.68 0.46 12.68
N LYS A 67 1.47 0.39 13.22
CA LYS A 67 0.25 0.75 12.48
C LYS A 67 0.33 2.18 11.94
N GLU A 68 0.88 3.10 12.73
CA GLU A 68 1.02 4.52 12.41
C GLU A 68 2.04 4.71 11.27
N GLN A 69 3.21 4.09 11.37
CA GLN A 69 4.25 4.16 10.34
C GLN A 69 3.75 3.60 9.00
N LYS A 70 3.11 2.42 9.04
CA LYS A 70 2.49 1.81 7.85
C LYS A 70 1.41 2.71 7.27
N GLY A 71 0.65 3.37 8.14
CA GLY A 71 -0.38 4.34 7.81
C GLY A 71 0.13 5.57 7.05
N GLN A 72 1.43 5.87 7.05
CA GLN A 72 2.01 7.00 6.31
C GLN A 72 2.49 6.62 4.90
N ILE A 73 2.88 5.37 4.67
CA ILE A 73 3.65 4.98 3.47
C ILE A 73 2.98 3.90 2.61
N SER A 74 1.92 3.26 3.11
CA SER A 74 1.29 2.15 2.40
C SER A 74 0.61 2.55 1.08
N HIS A 75 0.53 1.61 0.13
CA HIS A 75 -0.30 1.69 -1.07
C HIS A 75 -1.74 2.19 -0.80
N ARG A 76 -2.35 1.73 0.31
CA ARG A 76 -3.67 2.20 0.74
C ARG A 76 -3.65 3.66 1.17
N ARG A 77 -2.65 4.11 1.93
CA ARG A 77 -2.49 5.53 2.28
C ARG A 77 -2.36 6.39 1.02
N ASN A 78 -1.59 5.94 0.04
CA ASN A 78 -1.43 6.65 -1.22
C ASN A 78 -2.77 6.75 -1.99
N ALA A 79 -3.60 5.70 -1.96
CA ALA A 79 -4.94 5.75 -2.56
C ALA A 79 -5.88 6.71 -1.79
N ILE A 80 -5.81 6.70 -0.44
CA ILE A 80 -6.58 7.61 0.41
C ILE A 80 -6.18 9.07 0.18
N ASN A 81 -4.89 9.38 0.04
CA ASN A 81 -4.45 10.75 -0.24
C ASN A 81 -5.07 11.30 -1.53
N LEU A 82 -5.21 10.47 -2.56
CA LEU A 82 -5.88 10.86 -3.80
C LEU A 82 -7.38 11.08 -3.60
N LEU A 83 -8.03 10.23 -2.81
CA LEU A 83 -9.43 10.41 -2.43
C LEU A 83 -9.62 11.70 -1.60
N GLU A 84 -8.78 11.94 -0.58
CA GLU A 84 -8.81 13.15 0.26
C GLU A 84 -8.62 14.41 -0.60
N ALA A 85 -7.69 14.39 -1.57
CA ALA A 85 -7.50 15.49 -2.50
C ALA A 85 -8.72 15.73 -3.41
N TYR A 86 -9.36 14.66 -3.89
CA TYR A 86 -10.59 14.75 -4.68
C TYR A 86 -11.72 15.39 -3.85
N LEU A 87 -11.92 14.93 -2.62
CA LEU A 87 -12.93 15.47 -1.71
C LEU A 87 -12.68 16.94 -1.37
N ALA A 88 -11.42 17.32 -1.16
CA ALA A 88 -11.07 18.71 -0.87
C ALA A 88 -11.29 19.64 -2.08
N GLY A 89 -11.07 19.14 -3.30
CA GLY A 89 -11.33 19.88 -4.55
C GLY A 89 -12.82 20.09 -4.83
N ASP A 90 -13.68 19.19 -4.37
CA ASP A 90 -15.15 19.25 -4.56
C ASP A 90 -15.83 20.27 -3.63
N GLN A 91 -15.16 20.73 -2.57
CA GLN A 91 -15.75 21.61 -1.54
C GLN A 91 -15.73 23.10 -1.89
N ASN A 92 -15.22 23.53 -3.06
CA ASN A 92 -15.12 24.95 -3.45
C ASN A 92 -15.21 25.19 -4.98
N VAL A 93 -16.11 24.53 -5.69
CA VAL A 93 -16.49 24.90 -7.07
C VAL A 93 -17.99 25.04 -7.21
#